data_AF-A0AAD4QI02-F1
#
_entry.id   AF-A0AAD4QI02-F1
#
_cell.length_a   1.000
_cell.length_b   1.000
_cell.length_c   1.000
_cell.angle_alpha   90.00
_cell.angle_beta   90.00
_cell.angle_gamma   90.00
#
_symmetry.space_group_name_H-M   'P 1'
#
loop_
_entity.id
_entity.type
_entity.pdbx_description
1 polymer ?
#
loop_
_entity_poly.entity_id
_entity_poly.type
_entity_poly.pdbx_seq_one_letter_code
_entity_poly.pdbx_strand_id
1 'polypeptide(L)'
;AGWIGIENASLLKKAAHLMKRRTATTSFQWVKGHNGILGNEESDKLAKAGAEKDDSDDLPLDIPIGYDLHGAKLASLSQAIAYKGIRARCPPLARHTTERNPQLARTAILNFNKAHMGHGGRTVATPKTPGPKSTSERSWAADSLHPGDKKVGGYVQLMNGSNDKITNRNRNPEKQNYGVICT
;
A
#
# COMPACT_ATOMS: atom_id res chain seq x y z
N ALA A 1 -3.79 -18.77 -5.13
CA ALA A 1 -3.98 -17.59 -4.26
C ALA A 1 -5.06 -17.92 -3.23
N GLY A 2 -5.10 -17.24 -2.08
CA GLY A 2 -6.23 -17.33 -1.14
C GLY A 2 -6.85 -15.95 -0.89
N TRP A 3 -7.44 -15.71 0.27
CA TRP A 3 -8.25 -14.51 0.57
C TRP A 3 -7.45 -13.30 1.09
N ILE A 4 -6.11 -13.39 1.13
CA ILE A 4 -5.27 -12.36 1.72
C ILE A 4 -5.30 -11.08 0.88
N GLY A 5 -5.79 -9.99 1.48
CA GLY A 5 -5.74 -8.66 0.88
C GLY A 5 -6.73 -8.43 -0.25
N ILE A 6 -7.80 -9.25 -0.31
CA ILE A 6 -8.97 -9.07 -1.15
C ILE A 6 -9.99 -8.24 -0.37
N GLU A 7 -10.50 -7.18 -0.98
CA GLU A 7 -11.57 -6.35 -0.40
C GLU A 7 -12.89 -7.13 -0.35
N ASN A 8 -13.69 -6.89 0.68
CA ASN A 8 -14.97 -7.59 0.89
C ASN A 8 -14.85 -9.13 0.90
N ALA A 9 -13.69 -9.64 1.34
CA ALA A 9 -13.41 -11.08 1.34
C ALA A 9 -14.44 -11.90 2.12
N SER A 10 -15.02 -11.37 3.20
CA SER A 10 -16.09 -12.05 3.97
C SER A 10 -17.33 -12.31 3.11
N LEU A 11 -17.81 -11.29 2.38
CA LEU A 11 -18.95 -11.39 1.47
C LEU A 11 -18.67 -12.38 0.34
N LEU A 12 -17.48 -12.27 -0.27
CA LEU A 12 -17.08 -13.15 -1.38
C LEU A 12 -16.91 -14.60 -0.93
N LYS A 13 -16.36 -14.85 0.26
CA LYS A 13 -16.28 -16.19 0.84
C LYS A 13 -17.67 -16.79 1.04
N LYS A 14 -18.61 -16.03 1.59
CA LYS A 14 -19.99 -16.50 1.81
C LYS A 14 -20.67 -16.79 0.47
N ALA A 15 -20.53 -15.89 -0.51
CA ALA A 15 -21.03 -16.11 -1.86
C ALA A 15 -20.45 -17.38 -2.50
N ALA A 16 -19.13 -17.57 -2.43
CA ALA A 16 -18.45 -18.76 -2.93
C ALA A 16 -18.94 -20.05 -2.25
N HIS A 17 -19.14 -20.02 -0.93
CA HIS A 17 -19.71 -21.14 -0.19
C HIS A 17 -21.14 -21.45 -0.65
N LEU A 18 -21.99 -20.42 -0.77
CA LEU A 18 -23.37 -20.59 -1.22
C LEU A 18 -23.45 -21.16 -2.64
N MET A 19 -22.61 -20.68 -3.56
CA MET A 19 -22.51 -21.22 -4.92
C MET A 19 -22.10 -22.70 -4.91
N LYS A 20 -21.06 -23.05 -4.15
CA LYS A 20 -20.58 -24.44 -4.04
C LYS A 20 -21.62 -25.39 -3.44
N ARG A 21 -22.51 -24.88 -2.57
CA ARG A 21 -23.58 -25.67 -1.96
C ARG A 21 -24.73 -25.96 -2.93
N ARG A 22 -24.88 -25.20 -4.01
CA ARG A 22 -25.97 -25.43 -4.99
C ARG A 22 -25.69 -26.69 -5.79
N THR A 23 -26.71 -27.53 -5.95
CA THR A 23 -26.63 -28.77 -6.75
C THR A 23 -26.75 -28.49 -8.26
N ALA A 24 -27.47 -27.42 -8.63
CA ALA A 24 -27.72 -27.09 -10.02
C ALA A 24 -26.54 -26.33 -10.65
N THR A 25 -26.19 -26.72 -11.88
CA THR A 25 -25.23 -25.98 -12.70
C THR A 25 -25.66 -24.52 -12.83
N THR A 26 -24.79 -23.61 -12.42
CA THR A 26 -25.04 -22.17 -12.42
C THR A 26 -24.06 -21.50 -13.37
N SER A 27 -24.57 -20.75 -14.32
CA SER A 27 -23.76 -19.92 -15.23
C SER A 27 -23.95 -18.44 -14.89
N PHE A 28 -22.90 -17.65 -15.11
CA PHE A 28 -22.96 -16.20 -15.00
C PHE A 28 -23.09 -15.58 -16.38
N GLN A 29 -24.05 -14.69 -16.53
CA GLN A 29 -24.19 -13.87 -17.72
C GLN A 29 -24.00 -12.41 -17.34
N TRP A 30 -23.06 -11.74 -17.98
CA TRP A 30 -22.96 -10.29 -17.88
C TRP A 30 -24.01 -9.67 -18.80
N VAL A 31 -24.86 -8.83 -18.23
CA VAL A 31 -25.94 -8.15 -18.92
C VAL A 31 -25.75 -6.65 -18.74
N LYS A 32 -25.97 -5.89 -19.81
CA LYS A 32 -25.93 -4.43 -19.75
C LYS A 32 -27.12 -3.93 -18.92
N GLY A 33 -26.86 -3.04 -17.96
CA GLY A 33 -27.92 -2.37 -17.20
C GLY A 33 -28.85 -1.55 -18.10
N HIS A 34 -30.10 -1.36 -17.65
CA HIS A 34 -31.12 -0.56 -18.34
C HIS A 34 -31.41 -1.00 -19.78
N ASN A 35 -31.32 -2.31 -20.05
CA ASN A 35 -31.63 -2.90 -21.35
C ASN A 35 -33.07 -3.41 -21.44
N GLY A 36 -33.93 -3.05 -20.47
CA GLY A 36 -35.34 -3.45 -20.43
C GLY A 36 -35.57 -4.91 -20.03
N ILE A 37 -34.55 -5.59 -19.50
CA ILE A 37 -34.71 -6.98 -19.01
C ILE A 37 -35.38 -6.92 -17.64
N LEU A 38 -36.64 -7.32 -17.60
CA LEU A 38 -37.51 -7.18 -16.42
C LEU A 38 -36.83 -7.64 -15.12
N GLY A 39 -36.21 -8.82 -15.10
CA GLY A 39 -35.54 -9.34 -13.91
C GLY A 39 -34.36 -8.49 -13.42
N ASN A 40 -33.61 -7.87 -14.35
CA ASN A 40 -32.51 -6.97 -14.00
C ASN A 40 -33.04 -5.62 -13.50
N GLU A 41 -34.05 -5.05 -14.15
CA GLU A 41 -34.64 -3.77 -13.74
C GLU A 41 -35.31 -3.87 -12.36
N GLU A 42 -36.04 -4.95 -12.08
CA GLU A 42 -36.64 -5.15 -10.75
C GLU A 42 -35.56 -5.41 -9.68
N SER A 43 -34.47 -6.11 -10.03
CA SER A 43 -33.34 -6.28 -9.12
C SER A 43 -32.65 -4.95 -8.80
N ASP A 44 -32.51 -4.06 -9.79
CA ASP A 44 -31.95 -2.72 -9.61
C ASP A 44 -32.84 -1.85 -8.69
N LYS A 45 -34.16 -1.89 -8.89
CA LYS A 45 -35.12 -1.23 -7.99
C LYS A 45 -35.02 -1.74 -6.56
N LEU A 46 -34.94 -3.05 -6.36
CA LEU A 46 -34.79 -3.64 -5.03
C LEU A 46 -33.44 -3.29 -4.39
N ALA A 47 -32.36 -3.26 -5.18
CA ALA A 47 -31.04 -2.84 -4.70
C ALA A 47 -31.06 -1.37 -4.26
N LYS A 48 -31.71 -0.48 -5.04
CA LYS A 48 -31.89 0.92 -4.69
C LYS A 48 -32.71 1.07 -3.39
N ALA A 49 -33.84 0.36 -3.29
CA ALA A 49 -34.66 0.38 -2.07
C ALA A 49 -33.87 -0.09 -0.84
N GLY A 50 -33.00 -1.10 -0.99
CA GLY A 50 -32.10 -1.53 0.08
C GLY A 50 -31.03 -0.50 0.44
N ALA A 51 -30.50 0.23 -0.54
CA ALA A 51 -29.51 1.29 -0.30
C ALA A 51 -30.11 2.56 0.34
N GLU A 52 -31.41 2.79 0.17
CA GLU A 52 -32.16 3.91 0.75
C GLU A 52 -32.68 3.61 2.17
N LYS A 53 -32.50 2.39 2.69
CA LYS A 53 -32.85 2.08 4.08
C LYS A 53 -31.89 2.78 5.05
N ASP A 54 -32.45 3.34 6.12
CA ASP A 54 -31.65 3.95 7.19
C ASP A 54 -30.79 2.93 7.95
N ASP A 55 -31.36 1.75 8.22
CA ASP A 55 -30.69 0.66 8.93
C ASP A 55 -30.29 -0.45 7.96
N SER A 56 -29.07 -0.94 8.10
CA SER A 56 -28.56 -2.08 7.34
C SER A 56 -29.17 -3.40 7.85
N ASP A 57 -29.58 -4.28 6.94
CA ASP A 57 -30.06 -5.61 7.30
C ASP A 57 -28.91 -6.47 7.87
N ASP A 58 -29.17 -7.21 8.96
CA ASP A 58 -28.22 -8.16 9.54
C ASP A 58 -28.10 -9.42 8.66
N LEU A 59 -26.96 -9.56 7.98
CA LEU A 59 -26.68 -10.70 7.11
C LEU A 59 -25.78 -11.73 7.82
N PRO A 60 -26.20 -13.01 7.92
CA PRO A 60 -25.37 -14.05 8.50
C PRO A 60 -24.22 -14.43 7.55
N LEU A 61 -23.03 -13.89 7.81
CA LEU A 61 -21.81 -14.14 7.04
C LEU A 61 -20.98 -15.34 7.55
N ASP A 62 -21.53 -16.13 8.46
CA ASP A 62 -20.89 -17.33 8.98
C ASP A 62 -20.67 -18.39 7.88
N ILE A 63 -19.54 -19.08 7.94
CA ILE A 63 -19.24 -20.17 7.00
C ILE A 63 -18.78 -21.36 7.85
N PRO A 64 -19.29 -22.57 7.59
CA PRO A 64 -18.82 -23.74 8.31
C PRO A 64 -17.30 -23.88 8.18
N ILE A 65 -16.61 -24.22 9.28
CA ILE A 65 -15.14 -24.21 9.39
C ILE A 65 -14.46 -25.02 8.26
N GLY A 66 -15.07 -26.12 7.82
CA GLY A 66 -14.55 -26.94 6.71
C GLY A 66 -14.52 -26.24 5.34
N TYR A 67 -15.27 -25.16 5.18
CA TYR A 67 -15.30 -24.33 3.98
C TYR A 67 -14.62 -22.97 4.16
N ASP A 68 -14.32 -22.57 5.39
CA ASP A 68 -13.57 -21.35 5.68
C ASP A 68 -12.07 -21.61 5.50
N LEU A 69 -11.65 -21.67 4.24
CA LEU A 69 -10.24 -21.77 3.88
C LEU A 69 -9.54 -20.47 4.28
N HIS A 70 -8.80 -20.53 5.37
CA HIS A 70 -8.01 -19.41 5.87
C HIS A 70 -6.68 -19.27 5.10
N GLY A 71 -6.24 -18.03 4.89
CA GLY A 71 -4.90 -17.74 4.39
C GLY A 71 -4.76 -17.88 2.86
N ALA A 72 -3.65 -18.48 2.44
CA ALA A 72 -3.30 -18.65 1.03
C ALA A 72 -2.73 -20.05 0.77
N LYS A 73 -3.06 -20.60 -0.40
CA LYS A 73 -2.49 -21.87 -0.87
C LYS A 73 -0.96 -21.74 -0.93
N LEU A 74 -0.24 -22.61 -0.22
CA LEU A 74 1.23 -22.57 -0.09
C LEU A 74 1.95 -22.50 -1.44
N ALA A 75 1.50 -23.29 -2.42
CA ALA A 75 2.05 -23.28 -3.77
C ALA A 75 1.95 -21.93 -4.51
N SER A 76 1.11 -21.01 -4.02
CA SER A 76 0.91 -19.67 -4.59
C SER A 76 1.30 -18.54 -3.65
N LEU A 77 1.91 -18.87 -2.50
CA LEU A 77 2.28 -17.90 -1.48
C LEU A 77 3.62 -17.27 -1.84
N SER A 78 3.62 -15.97 -2.14
CA SER A 78 4.84 -15.18 -2.22
C SER A 78 5.14 -14.51 -0.87
N GLN A 79 6.40 -14.11 -0.65
CA GLN A 79 6.80 -13.35 0.52
C GLN A 79 5.96 -12.07 0.71
N ALA A 80 5.61 -11.39 -0.39
CA ALA A 80 4.78 -10.19 -0.36
C ALA A 80 3.35 -10.49 0.14
N ILE A 81 2.73 -11.57 -0.35
CA ILE A 81 1.40 -12.00 0.10
C ILE A 81 1.44 -12.44 1.57
N ALA A 82 2.47 -13.20 1.96
CA ALA A 82 2.67 -13.63 3.34
C ALA A 82 2.79 -12.42 4.28
N TYR A 83 3.64 -11.45 3.92
CA TYR A 83 3.83 -10.23 4.69
C TYR A 83 2.53 -9.42 4.81
N LYS A 84 1.79 -9.23 3.71
CA LYS A 84 0.47 -8.56 3.72
C LYS A 84 -0.50 -9.24 4.69
N GLY A 85 -0.54 -10.58 4.67
CA GLY A 85 -1.40 -11.37 5.57
C GLY A 85 -1.01 -11.26 7.04
N ILE A 86 0.28 -11.28 7.35
CA ILE A 86 0.78 -11.09 8.73
C ILE A 86 0.43 -9.68 9.21
N ARG A 87 0.71 -8.65 8.42
CA ARG A 87 0.41 -7.25 8.75
C ARG A 87 -1.08 -6.98 8.96
N ALA A 88 -1.95 -7.68 8.24
CA ALA A 88 -3.40 -7.57 8.41
C ALA A 88 -3.90 -8.21 9.71
N ARG A 89 -3.24 -9.27 10.21
CA ARG A 89 -3.63 -9.96 11.46
C ARG A 89 -2.95 -9.40 12.70
N CYS A 90 -1.72 -8.92 12.54
CA CYS A 90 -0.89 -8.42 13.63
C CYS A 90 -0.66 -6.92 13.38
N PRO A 91 -1.40 -6.02 14.06
CA PRO A 91 -1.09 -4.61 13.98
C PRO A 91 0.37 -4.39 14.44
N PRO A 92 1.09 -3.45 13.82
CA PRO A 92 2.44 -3.13 14.27
C PRO A 92 2.41 -2.77 15.76
N LEU A 93 3.26 -3.43 16.55
CA LEU A 93 3.51 -3.01 17.92
C LEU A 93 3.97 -1.54 17.92
N ALA A 94 3.44 -0.76 18.85
CA ALA A 94 3.85 0.63 19.04
C ALA A 94 5.37 0.68 19.21
N ARG A 95 6.03 1.42 18.33
CA ARG A 95 7.49 1.61 18.42
C ARG A 95 7.74 2.68 19.46
N HIS A 96 7.90 2.26 20.72
CA HIS A 96 8.14 3.17 21.85
C HIS A 96 9.28 4.18 21.59
N THR A 97 10.34 3.78 20.87
CA THR A 97 11.44 4.69 20.49
C THR A 97 11.01 5.74 19.47
N THR A 98 10.17 5.37 18.49
CA THR A 98 9.63 6.28 17.47
C THR A 98 8.64 7.29 18.06
N GLU A 99 8.00 6.98 19.20
CA GLU A 99 7.18 7.93 19.96
C GLU A 99 8.05 8.80 20.90
N ARG A 100 9.00 8.17 21.58
CA ARG A 100 9.87 8.81 22.57
C ARG A 100 10.80 9.86 21.95
N ASN A 101 11.41 9.57 20.81
CA ASN A 101 12.42 10.46 20.21
C ASN A 101 11.82 11.81 19.75
N PRO A 102 10.69 11.86 19.03
CA PRO A 102 10.01 13.12 18.72
C PRO A 102 9.54 13.84 19.98
N GLN A 103 9.08 13.11 21.00
CA GLN A 103 8.64 13.72 22.25
C GLN A 103 9.81 14.36 23.01
N LEU A 104 10.96 13.68 23.09
CA LEU A 104 12.19 14.23 23.64
C LEU A 104 12.62 15.49 22.88
N ALA A 105 12.60 15.46 21.54
CA ALA A 105 12.92 16.63 20.72
C ALA A 105 11.97 17.81 21.00
N ARG A 106 10.65 17.57 21.07
CA ARG A 106 9.66 18.60 21.43
C ARG A 106 9.94 19.19 22.80
N THR A 107 10.19 18.35 23.81
CA THR A 107 10.49 18.81 25.17
C THR A 107 11.79 19.60 25.24
N ALA A 108 12.82 19.21 24.50
CA ALA A 108 14.09 19.94 24.43
C ALA A 108 13.91 21.34 23.83
N ILE A 109 13.12 21.47 22.76
CA ILE A 109 12.82 22.76 22.13
C ILE A 109 12.01 23.66 23.07
N LEU A 110 10.98 23.12 23.72
CA LEU A 110 10.16 23.87 24.68
C LEU A 110 10.99 24.35 25.87
N ASN A 111 11.85 23.49 26.41
CA ASN A 111 12.75 23.83 27.50
C ASN A 111 13.77 24.90 27.09
N PHE A 112 14.34 24.78 25.89
CA PHE A 112 15.23 25.78 25.31
C PHE A 112 14.52 27.14 25.23
N ASN A 113 13.33 27.19 24.63
CA ASN A 113 12.56 28.42 24.50
C ASN A 113 12.18 29.03 25.85
N LYS A 114 11.78 28.21 26.83
CA LYS A 114 11.45 28.67 28.18
C LYS A 114 12.65 29.27 28.91
N ALA A 115 13.84 28.68 28.76
CA ALA A 115 15.08 29.22 29.32
C ALA A 115 15.48 30.56 28.70
N HIS A 116 15.16 30.79 27.42
CA HIS A 116 15.47 32.03 26.72
C HIS A 116 14.44 33.15 26.98
N MET A 117 13.19 32.82 27.34
CA MET A 117 12.15 33.79 27.67
C MET A 117 12.21 34.28 29.13
N GLY A 118 13.01 33.65 30.00
CA GLY A 118 13.20 34.05 31.40
C GLY A 118 14.27 35.13 31.65
N HIS A 119 15.08 35.46 30.64
CA HIS A 119 16.07 36.53 30.72
C HIS A 119 15.74 37.59 29.67
N GLY A 120 15.08 38.67 30.11
CA GLY A 120 14.96 39.90 29.33
C GLY A 120 16.36 40.34 28.85
N GLY A 121 16.48 40.54 27.54
CA GLY A 121 17.61 41.23 26.93
C GLY A 121 18.93 40.47 26.94
N ARG A 122 19.15 39.62 25.93
CA ARG A 122 20.48 39.49 25.33
C ARG A 122 20.32 39.17 23.85
N THR A 123 20.46 40.19 23.02
CA THR A 123 20.73 40.02 21.60
C THR A 123 22.04 39.24 21.49
N VAL A 124 21.93 37.94 21.21
CA VAL A 124 23.11 37.16 20.83
C VAL A 124 23.52 37.69 19.47
N ALA A 125 24.61 38.45 19.43
CA ALA A 125 25.25 38.85 18.18
C ALA A 125 25.50 37.56 17.39
N THR A 126 24.84 37.44 16.24
CA THR A 126 25.23 36.45 15.25
C THR A 126 26.67 36.79 14.85
N PRO A 127 27.63 35.85 14.98
CA PRO A 127 28.94 36.07 14.40
C PRO A 127 28.72 36.35 12.92
N LYS A 128 29.20 37.50 12.43
CA LYS A 128 29.20 37.80 10.99
C LYS A 128 29.84 36.60 10.29
N THR A 129 29.04 35.85 9.54
CA THR A 129 29.53 34.82 8.63
C THR A 129 30.61 35.48 7.77
N PRO A 130 31.85 34.96 7.71
CA PRO A 130 32.80 35.49 6.76
C PRO A 130 32.23 35.22 5.36
N GLY A 131 32.50 36.13 4.42
CA GLY A 131 31.95 36.17 3.06
C GLY A 131 32.12 34.86 2.26
N PRO A 132 31.62 34.81 1.02
CA PRO A 132 31.36 33.57 0.31
C PRO A 132 32.63 32.71 0.20
N LYS A 133 32.66 31.64 0.99
CA LYS A 133 33.67 30.58 0.92
C LYS A 133 33.71 29.99 -0.47
N SER A 134 34.93 29.80 -0.99
CA SER A 134 35.20 29.23 -2.31
C SER A 134 34.61 27.80 -2.41
N THR A 135 34.36 27.35 -3.63
CA THR A 135 33.69 26.06 -3.89
C THR A 135 34.40 24.87 -3.21
N SER A 136 35.71 24.92 -3.03
CA SER A 136 36.49 23.85 -2.37
C SER A 136 36.23 23.74 -0.87
N GLU A 137 35.98 24.85 -0.19
CA GLU A 137 35.69 24.87 1.25
C GLU A 137 34.28 24.34 1.58
N ARG A 138 33.33 24.50 0.64
CA ARG A 138 31.97 23.93 0.78
C ARG A 138 31.96 22.41 0.61
N SER A 139 32.79 21.89 -0.30
CA SER A 139 32.94 20.45 -0.52
C SER A 139 33.54 19.76 0.70
N TRP A 140 34.57 20.35 1.31
CA TRP A 140 35.22 19.78 2.50
C TRP A 140 34.28 19.75 3.72
N ALA A 141 33.45 20.78 3.92
CA ALA A 141 32.46 20.82 4.99
C ALA A 141 31.32 19.80 4.77
N ALA A 142 30.92 19.54 3.52
CA ALA A 142 29.92 18.52 3.18
C ALA A 142 30.45 17.09 3.41
N ASP A 143 31.71 16.82 3.05
CA ASP A 143 32.36 15.53 3.31
C ASP A 143 32.59 15.29 4.82
N SER A 144 32.89 16.34 5.58
CA SER A 144 33.18 16.24 7.02
C SER A 144 31.91 16.03 7.88
N LEU A 145 30.74 16.48 7.42
CA LEU A 145 29.46 16.23 8.10
C LEU A 145 28.79 14.92 7.69
N HIS A 146 29.29 14.23 6.66
CA HIS A 146 28.75 12.97 6.14
C HIS A 146 29.83 11.88 6.06
N PRO A 147 30.30 11.34 7.19
CA PRO A 147 31.14 10.15 7.19
C PRO A 147 30.24 8.94 6.91
N GLY A 148 30.08 8.56 5.64
CA GLY A 148 29.29 7.36 5.32
C GLY A 148 29.39 6.80 3.92
N ASP A 149 29.48 7.64 2.88
CA ASP A 149 29.24 7.17 1.52
C ASP A 149 30.41 7.39 0.58
N LYS A 150 31.53 6.64 0.72
CA LYS A 150 32.34 6.09 -0.41
C LYS A 150 33.11 4.79 -0.04
N LYS A 151 32.47 3.67 -0.33
CA LYS A 151 32.95 2.30 -0.72
C LYS A 151 34.29 1.77 -0.17
N VAL A 152 34.16 0.74 0.68
CA VAL A 152 35.16 -0.32 0.86
C VAL A 152 35.07 -1.32 -0.30
N GLY A 153 36.20 -1.60 -0.95
CA GLY A 153 36.59 -2.92 -1.47
C GLY A 153 35.81 -3.51 -2.64
N GLY A 154 36.49 -3.66 -3.77
CA GLY A 154 35.96 -4.27 -4.98
C GLY A 154 35.86 -5.80 -4.93
N TYR A 155 34.85 -6.33 -5.63
CA TYR A 155 34.92 -7.60 -6.34
C TYR A 155 33.93 -7.58 -7.53
N VAL A 156 34.39 -8.13 -8.66
CA VAL A 156 33.68 -8.50 -9.90
C VAL A 156 33.34 -7.40 -10.92
N GLN A 157 34.39 -7.13 -11.70
CA GLN A 157 34.45 -6.91 -13.14
C GLN A 157 33.39 -7.66 -13.99
N LEU A 158 32.80 -6.99 -14.98
CA LEU A 158 32.87 -7.32 -16.43
C LEU A 158 31.79 -6.61 -17.25
N MET A 159 32.17 -6.32 -18.50
CA MET A 159 31.37 -5.87 -19.65
C MET A 159 31.27 -4.35 -19.89
N ASN A 160 32.36 -3.87 -20.48
CA ASN A 160 32.45 -2.95 -21.62
C ASN A 160 31.13 -2.67 -22.38
N GLY A 161 30.99 -1.43 -22.85
CA GLY A 161 30.26 -1.15 -24.09
C GLY A 161 29.27 -0.01 -24.01
N SER A 162 29.78 1.19 -24.24
CA SER A 162 29.02 2.41 -24.48
C SER A 162 28.04 2.30 -25.65
N ASN A 163 26.96 3.07 -25.55
CA ASN A 163 26.20 3.76 -26.61
C ASN A 163 25.56 2.92 -27.73
N ASP A 164 24.23 3.04 -27.90
CA ASP A 164 23.71 3.86 -29.00
C ASP A 164 22.18 4.01 -29.00
N LYS A 165 21.75 5.19 -29.44
CA LYS A 165 20.36 5.63 -29.63
C LYS A 165 19.75 4.91 -30.83
N ILE A 166 18.54 4.34 -30.73
CA ILE A 166 17.63 4.22 -31.88
C ILE A 166 16.19 4.51 -31.43
N THR A 167 15.62 5.50 -32.09
CA THR A 167 14.21 5.91 -32.08
C THR A 167 13.31 4.78 -32.62
N ASN A 168 12.05 4.69 -32.19
CA ASN A 168 10.88 4.90 -33.07
C ASN A 168 9.55 4.66 -32.34
N ARG A 169 8.60 5.56 -32.58
CA ARG A 169 7.17 5.33 -32.37
C ARG A 169 6.70 4.31 -33.41
N ASN A 170 5.92 3.31 -33.04
CA ASN A 170 4.88 2.85 -33.96
C ASN A 170 3.65 2.34 -33.23
N ARG A 171 2.49 2.73 -33.79
CA ARG A 171 1.13 2.38 -33.39
C ARG A 171 0.74 1.04 -34.03
N ASN A 172 -0.24 0.41 -33.38
CA ASN A 172 -1.34 -0.40 -33.92
C ASN A 172 -1.22 -1.95 -33.85
N PRO A 173 -2.34 -2.71 -33.98
CA PRO A 173 -3.11 -3.29 -32.86
C PRO A 173 -3.36 -4.81 -33.08
N GLU A 174 -4.29 -5.38 -32.32
CA GLU A 174 -4.86 -6.74 -32.43
C GLU A 174 -4.10 -7.93 -31.84
N LYS A 175 -4.93 -8.86 -31.32
CA LYS A 175 -4.69 -10.25 -30.89
C LYS A 175 -4.27 -10.36 -29.40
N GLN A 176 -4.96 -11.07 -28.49
CA GLN A 176 -5.95 -12.16 -28.59
C GLN A 176 -6.82 -12.29 -27.33
N ASN A 177 -8.06 -12.74 -27.54
CA ASN A 177 -8.95 -13.42 -26.61
C ASN A 177 -8.24 -14.42 -25.68
N TYR A 178 -8.55 -14.38 -24.38
CA TYR A 178 -8.65 -15.60 -23.56
C TYR A 178 -9.79 -15.44 -22.55
N GLY A 179 -10.89 -16.17 -22.81
CA GLY A 179 -11.92 -16.46 -21.83
C GLY A 179 -11.41 -17.49 -20.82
N VAL A 180 -11.80 -17.33 -19.56
CA VAL A 180 -11.59 -18.34 -18.53
C VAL A 180 -12.94 -18.98 -18.24
N ILE A 181 -13.12 -20.18 -18.78
CA ILE A 181 -14.15 -21.14 -18.37
C ILE A 181 -13.51 -21.99 -17.28
N CYS A 182 -14.03 -21.95 -16.06
CA CYS A 182 -13.71 -22.95 -15.04
C CYS A 182 -14.85 -23.96 -14.96
N THR A 183 -14.49 -25.21 -15.25
CA THR A 183 -15.22 -26.44 -14.98
C THR A 183 -15.23 -26.80 -13.50
#